data_AF-A0A2D9T1Y9-F1
#
_entry.id   AF-A0A2D9T1Y9-F1
#
_cell.length_a   1.000
_cell.length_b   1.000
_cell.length_c   1.000
_cell.angle_alpha   90.00
_cell.angle_beta   90.00
_cell.angle_gamma   90.00
#
_symmetry.space_group_name_H-M   'P 1'
#
loop_
_entity.id
_entity.type
_entity.pdbx_description
1 polymer ?
#
loop_
_entity_poly.entity_id
_entity_poly.type
_entity_poly.pdbx_seq_one_letter_code
_entity_poly.pdbx_strand_id
1 'polypeptide(L)'
;MRTPALVALVFAIATACASAPPPPPADPEPAEPVGLRLDGQVLYPSDLAAAPDAVAQGWRAYEEAWAASPPVPPEDAPVAEYRTFVEENFAEFTDGQLAAVGQLVAAYEATEVPAETLVFSVLAARLLHRASSWMWTLPVPAGPGVNPRASRALQTTMRTGAQRLAVLATDAYGKCRAAADSMGDGRAAWRQDCDARAQTLEEIRAAELTPPAPPPTPMPSSCVHHFDPPVSAPGHRARATPRLLVLVEDMPEGVDVAAVRTRIEERAQRDHSLRPVPTRTRERAEALVASGRTRAGGPVCAAPPTLPWILGAGQNLVVATVRHECGEVLNQGQQPTGERSCHLSLLWSRAGSKDREGLPDDRHRIDLPAEADTAAVVAALESEPVGGGLFGMGGMVRVSVAEVEGNPGYGLGRAIEGLDLRSCRAEPGVSELRARWSVTPTGALDEVVVEGGDEAVNACVKAKLEALRLPCPPGGAQAMSTAICIAN
;
A
#
# COMPACT_ATOMS: atom_id res chain seq x y z
N MET A 1 14.03 59.40 -17.32
CA MET A 1 13.20 59.65 -18.52
C MET A 1 14.12 60.00 -19.68
N ARG A 2 14.01 59.22 -20.77
CA ARG A 2 14.27 59.56 -22.20
C ARG A 2 15.69 60.01 -22.64
N THR A 3 16.31 59.12 -23.44
CA THR A 3 17.09 59.33 -24.68
C THR A 3 16.41 60.34 -25.66
N PRO A 4 17.04 60.87 -26.76
CA PRO A 4 18.09 60.24 -27.62
C PRO A 4 19.14 61.19 -28.27
N ALA A 5 20.24 60.61 -28.81
CA ALA A 5 20.95 61.11 -30.01
C ALA A 5 22.11 60.15 -30.40
N LEU A 6 21.83 59.15 -31.24
CA LEU A 6 22.89 58.36 -31.90
C LEU A 6 22.38 57.87 -33.26
N VAL A 7 22.26 58.80 -34.22
CA VAL A 7 21.85 58.56 -35.62
C VAL A 7 22.94 58.99 -36.62
N ALA A 8 24.14 59.36 -36.16
CA ALA A 8 25.17 59.95 -37.02
C ALA A 8 26.33 59.03 -37.44
N LEU A 9 26.32 57.72 -37.13
CA LEU A 9 27.47 56.84 -37.39
C LEU A 9 27.25 55.72 -38.44
N VAL A 10 26.13 55.74 -39.17
CA VAL A 10 25.79 54.64 -40.12
C VAL A 10 26.03 55.01 -41.59
N PHE A 11 26.33 56.27 -41.93
CA PHE A 11 26.38 56.73 -43.33
C PHE A 11 27.77 56.91 -43.95
N ALA A 12 28.86 56.50 -43.29
CA ALA A 12 30.24 56.72 -43.77
C ALA A 12 31.03 55.46 -44.16
N ILE A 13 30.39 54.30 -44.37
CA ILE A 13 31.03 53.07 -44.84
C ILE A 13 30.24 52.49 -46.03
N ALA A 14 30.03 53.29 -47.09
CA ALA A 14 29.25 52.87 -48.25
C ALA A 14 29.90 53.21 -49.61
N THR A 15 31.20 53.49 -49.68
CA THR A 15 31.81 53.83 -50.98
C THR A 15 33.29 53.47 -51.07
N ALA A 16 33.61 52.18 -50.95
CA ALA A 16 34.87 51.60 -51.44
C ALA A 16 34.80 50.07 -51.51
N CYS A 17 34.14 49.51 -52.53
CA CYS A 17 34.33 48.10 -52.92
C CYS A 17 34.44 48.02 -54.44
N ALA A 18 35.66 48.16 -54.93
CA ALA A 18 36.04 47.76 -56.28
C ALA A 18 36.27 46.24 -56.30
N SER A 19 35.50 45.54 -57.14
CA SER A 19 35.84 44.28 -57.82
C SER A 19 36.73 43.28 -57.05
N ALA A 20 36.11 42.46 -56.19
CA ALA A 20 36.68 41.18 -55.77
C ALA A 20 36.41 40.10 -56.83
N PRO A 21 37.35 39.18 -57.09
CA PRO A 21 37.12 38.04 -57.99
C PRO A 21 35.98 37.15 -57.47
N PRO A 22 35.23 36.47 -58.36
CA PRO A 22 34.14 35.58 -57.93
C PRO A 22 34.69 34.50 -56.99
N PRO A 23 33.96 34.18 -55.90
CA PRO A 23 34.38 33.13 -54.98
C PRO A 23 34.51 31.81 -55.76
N PRO A 24 35.49 30.95 -55.40
CA PRO A 24 35.56 29.60 -55.96
C PRO A 24 34.20 28.90 -55.75
N PRO A 25 33.79 28.01 -56.68
CA PRO A 25 32.55 27.25 -56.51
C PRO A 25 32.59 26.58 -55.13
N ALA A 26 31.52 26.76 -54.35
CA ALA A 26 31.39 26.13 -53.05
C ALA A 26 31.64 24.63 -53.21
N ASP A 27 32.49 24.06 -52.34
CA ASP A 27 32.62 22.63 -52.24
C ASP A 27 31.20 22.02 -52.13
N PRO A 28 30.89 20.94 -52.86
CA PRO A 28 29.57 20.32 -52.78
C PRO A 28 29.27 20.04 -51.32
N GLU A 29 28.13 20.57 -50.83
CA GLU A 29 27.66 20.27 -49.48
C GLU A 29 27.73 18.75 -49.29
N PRO A 30 28.41 18.27 -48.24
CA PRO A 30 28.50 16.84 -48.00
C PRO A 30 27.09 16.27 -47.94
N ALA A 31 26.78 15.32 -48.83
CA ALA A 31 25.48 14.68 -48.90
C ALA A 31 25.07 14.27 -47.48
N GLU A 32 23.92 14.76 -47.01
CA GLU A 32 23.47 14.49 -45.66
C GLU A 32 23.46 12.98 -45.41
N PRO A 33 24.04 12.49 -44.30
CA PRO A 33 24.10 11.07 -44.06
C PRO A 33 22.68 10.50 -43.99
N VAL A 34 22.42 9.53 -44.87
CA VAL A 34 21.18 8.78 -45.01
C VAL A 34 20.94 7.96 -43.74
N GLY A 35 19.73 8.05 -43.16
CA GLY A 35 19.34 7.28 -41.98
C GLY A 35 18.17 7.89 -41.20
N LEU A 36 17.44 7.10 -40.41
CA LEU A 36 16.44 7.62 -39.46
C LEU A 36 17.13 8.45 -38.39
N ARG A 37 16.67 9.69 -38.18
CA ARG A 37 17.27 10.63 -37.24
C ARG A 37 16.30 11.04 -36.15
N LEU A 38 16.80 11.12 -34.93
CA LEU A 38 16.10 11.69 -33.78
C LEU A 38 17.03 12.71 -33.10
N ASP A 39 16.54 13.91 -32.83
CA ASP A 39 17.31 15.04 -32.28
C ASP A 39 18.62 15.34 -33.06
N GLY A 40 18.56 15.24 -34.39
CA GLY A 40 19.72 15.48 -35.24
C GLY A 40 20.79 14.39 -35.19
N GLN A 41 20.58 13.30 -34.46
CA GLN A 41 21.47 12.13 -34.42
C GLN A 41 20.88 10.99 -35.24
N VAL A 42 21.72 10.27 -35.99
CA VAL A 42 21.29 9.07 -36.72
C VAL A 42 20.97 7.99 -35.67
N LEU A 43 19.70 7.58 -35.57
CA LEU A 43 19.24 6.50 -34.72
C LEU A 43 19.35 5.16 -35.45
N TYR A 44 18.98 5.11 -36.74
CA TYR A 44 19.08 3.90 -37.57
C TYR A 44 19.77 4.19 -38.91
N PRO A 45 20.65 3.31 -39.42
CA PRO A 45 21.49 3.61 -40.58
C PRO A 45 20.73 3.64 -41.92
N SER A 46 19.54 3.04 -41.99
CA SER A 46 18.66 3.09 -43.17
C SER A 46 17.59 4.15 -43.01
N ASP A 47 17.07 4.67 -44.12
CA ASP A 47 15.84 5.47 -44.10
C ASP A 47 14.61 4.62 -43.74
N LEU A 48 13.46 5.27 -43.55
CA LEU A 48 12.22 4.59 -43.14
C LEU A 48 11.72 3.58 -44.19
N ALA A 49 11.97 3.85 -45.48
CA ALA A 49 11.51 3.01 -46.58
C ALA A 49 12.33 1.71 -46.71
N ALA A 50 13.60 1.75 -46.28
CA ALA A 50 14.53 0.62 -46.28
C ALA A 50 14.71 -0.03 -44.89
N ALA A 51 14.01 0.44 -43.86
CA ALA A 51 14.04 -0.15 -42.52
C ALA A 51 13.18 -1.44 -42.45
N PRO A 52 13.49 -2.38 -41.52
CA PRO A 52 12.61 -3.51 -41.24
C PRO A 52 11.20 -3.06 -40.89
N ASP A 53 10.19 -3.84 -41.27
CA ASP A 53 8.77 -3.49 -41.03
C ASP A 53 8.48 -3.17 -39.57
N ALA A 54 9.07 -3.92 -38.63
CA ALA A 54 8.94 -3.67 -37.20
C ALA A 54 9.47 -2.29 -36.80
N VAL A 55 10.65 -1.90 -37.31
CA VAL A 55 11.25 -0.59 -37.07
C VAL A 55 10.38 0.53 -37.67
N ALA A 56 9.89 0.33 -38.88
CA ALA A 56 9.04 1.31 -39.55
C ALA A 56 7.68 1.47 -38.84
N GLN A 57 7.08 0.38 -38.34
CA GLN A 57 5.86 0.40 -37.55
C GLN A 57 6.08 1.10 -36.20
N GLY A 58 7.15 0.75 -35.47
CA GLY A 58 7.50 1.40 -34.21
C GLY A 58 7.76 2.90 -34.37
N TRP A 59 8.43 3.31 -35.46
CA TRP A 59 8.65 4.72 -35.77
C TRP A 59 7.34 5.47 -36.01
N ARG A 60 6.40 4.90 -36.79
CA ARG A 60 5.09 5.53 -37.01
C ARG A 60 4.26 5.63 -35.74
N ALA A 61 4.24 4.58 -34.92
CA ALA A 61 3.55 4.58 -33.62
C ALA A 61 4.13 5.66 -32.70
N TYR A 62 5.47 5.81 -32.69
CA TYR A 62 6.12 6.91 -31.99
C TYR A 62 5.72 8.28 -32.55
N GLU A 63 5.76 8.50 -33.86
CA GLU A 63 5.40 9.80 -34.46
C GLU A 63 3.94 10.17 -34.19
N GLU A 64 3.02 9.22 -34.28
CA GLU A 64 1.60 9.41 -33.96
C GLU A 64 1.42 9.81 -32.50
N ALA A 65 2.00 9.05 -31.57
CA ALA A 65 1.97 9.37 -30.14
C ALA A 65 2.70 10.69 -29.84
N TRP A 66 3.80 10.99 -30.55
CA TRP A 66 4.57 12.21 -30.34
C TRP A 66 3.84 13.45 -30.89
N ALA A 67 3.09 13.31 -31.98
CA ALA A 67 2.28 14.39 -32.53
C ALA A 67 1.10 14.75 -31.61
N ALA A 68 0.61 13.80 -30.80
CA ALA A 68 -0.39 14.10 -29.78
C ALA A 68 0.15 15.16 -28.80
N SER A 69 -0.57 16.26 -28.67
CA SER A 69 -0.22 17.32 -27.72
C SER A 69 -0.72 16.92 -26.32
N PRO A 70 0.09 17.11 -25.26
CA PRO A 70 -0.39 16.88 -23.91
C PRO A 70 -1.54 17.87 -23.66
N PRO A 71 -2.70 17.42 -23.17
CA PRO A 71 -3.80 18.32 -22.93
C PRO A 71 -3.39 19.35 -21.87
N VAL A 72 -3.76 20.62 -22.09
CA VAL A 72 -3.48 21.73 -21.17
C VAL A 72 -4.78 22.08 -20.46
N PRO A 73 -4.83 22.04 -19.11
CA PRO A 73 -6.03 22.42 -18.40
C PRO A 73 -6.31 23.90 -18.64
N PRO A 74 -7.58 24.33 -18.76
CA PRO A 74 -7.89 25.74 -18.91
C PRO A 74 -7.42 26.50 -17.67
N GLU A 75 -6.71 27.61 -17.87
CA GLU A 75 -6.38 28.52 -16.77
C GLU A 75 -7.70 29.00 -16.15
N ASP A 76 -7.85 28.86 -14.83
CA ASP A 76 -9.03 29.22 -14.05
C ASP A 76 -10.32 28.40 -14.28
N ALA A 77 -10.24 27.20 -14.88
CA ALA A 77 -11.40 26.31 -15.01
C ALA A 77 -12.06 25.98 -13.64
N PRO A 78 -13.41 26.07 -13.53
CA PRO A 78 -14.15 25.53 -12.39
C PRO A 78 -13.81 24.05 -12.17
N VAL A 79 -13.85 23.58 -10.91
CA VAL A 79 -13.52 22.19 -10.53
C VAL A 79 -14.25 21.13 -11.37
N ALA A 80 -15.50 21.42 -11.77
CA ALA A 80 -16.29 20.52 -12.60
C ALA A 80 -15.69 20.35 -14.01
N GLU A 81 -15.20 21.43 -14.63
CA GLU A 81 -14.53 21.38 -15.93
C GLU A 81 -13.14 20.75 -15.83
N TYR A 82 -12.45 20.93 -14.70
CA TYR A 82 -11.18 20.24 -14.44
C TYR A 82 -11.36 18.72 -14.29
N ARG A 83 -12.47 18.26 -13.68
CA ARG A 83 -12.79 16.84 -13.62
C ARG A 83 -13.04 16.27 -15.02
N THR A 84 -13.84 16.96 -15.85
CA THR A 84 -14.06 16.58 -17.25
C THR A 84 -12.77 16.56 -18.05
N PHE A 85 -11.86 17.52 -17.83
CA PHE A 85 -10.51 17.51 -18.41
C PHE A 85 -9.71 16.24 -18.04
N VAL A 86 -9.74 15.84 -16.76
CA VAL A 86 -9.06 14.62 -16.30
C VAL A 86 -9.74 13.34 -16.81
N GLU A 87 -11.06 13.30 -16.85
CA GLU A 87 -11.80 12.10 -17.26
C GLU A 87 -11.76 11.87 -18.77
N GLU A 88 -11.86 12.94 -19.57
CA GLU A 88 -12.02 12.83 -21.02
C GLU A 88 -10.70 13.03 -21.78
N ASN A 89 -9.87 14.00 -21.38
CA ASN A 89 -8.69 14.39 -22.17
C ASN A 89 -7.40 13.74 -21.66
N PHE A 90 -7.26 13.65 -20.33
CA PHE A 90 -6.08 13.05 -19.71
C PHE A 90 -6.03 11.54 -19.99
N ALA A 91 -7.14 10.83 -19.80
CA ALA A 91 -7.21 9.38 -20.04
C ALA A 91 -6.87 9.02 -21.48
N GLU A 92 -7.50 9.68 -22.47
CA GLU A 92 -7.25 9.45 -23.89
C GLU A 92 -5.78 9.71 -24.27
N PHE A 93 -5.20 10.82 -23.80
CA PHE A 93 -3.79 11.11 -24.04
C PHE A 93 -2.88 10.04 -23.41
N THR A 94 -3.09 9.70 -22.13
CA THR A 94 -2.23 8.70 -21.45
C THR A 94 -2.38 7.31 -22.04
N ASP A 95 -3.58 6.90 -22.43
CA ASP A 95 -3.83 5.59 -23.04
C ASP A 95 -3.16 5.49 -24.40
N GLY A 96 -3.20 6.54 -25.21
CA GLY A 96 -2.47 6.61 -26.49
C GLY A 96 -0.95 6.51 -26.31
N GLN A 97 -0.38 7.23 -25.34
CA GLN A 97 1.06 7.12 -25.03
C GLN A 97 1.42 5.70 -24.55
N LEU A 98 0.64 5.13 -23.63
CA LEU A 98 0.90 3.81 -23.05
C LEU A 98 0.74 2.68 -24.08
N ALA A 99 -0.22 2.79 -24.99
CA ALA A 99 -0.38 1.83 -26.08
C ALA A 99 0.84 1.81 -27.00
N ALA A 100 1.32 2.99 -27.42
CA ALA A 100 2.53 3.11 -28.23
C ALA A 100 3.78 2.60 -27.50
N VAL A 101 3.94 2.93 -26.21
CA VAL A 101 5.03 2.40 -25.37
C VAL A 101 4.95 0.88 -25.27
N GLY A 102 3.77 0.31 -25.00
CA GLY A 102 3.58 -1.14 -24.89
C GLY A 102 4.00 -1.88 -26.17
N GLN A 103 3.66 -1.33 -27.33
CA GLN A 103 4.10 -1.87 -28.63
C GLN A 103 5.62 -1.81 -28.80
N LEU A 104 6.25 -0.66 -28.46
CA LEU A 104 7.70 -0.48 -28.56
C LEU A 104 8.48 -1.36 -27.57
N VAL A 105 7.95 -1.56 -26.36
CA VAL A 105 8.52 -2.45 -25.35
C VAL A 105 8.48 -3.90 -25.82
N ALA A 106 7.32 -4.38 -26.26
CA ALA A 106 7.19 -5.71 -26.83
C ALA A 106 8.15 -5.93 -28.02
N ALA A 107 8.33 -4.90 -28.86
CA ALA A 107 9.25 -4.96 -30.00
C ALA A 107 10.72 -5.07 -29.56
N TYR A 108 11.18 -4.31 -28.56
CA TYR A 108 12.58 -4.43 -28.11
C TYR A 108 12.85 -5.69 -27.28
N GLU A 109 11.82 -6.27 -26.64
CA GLU A 109 11.96 -7.53 -25.92
C GLU A 109 11.99 -8.74 -26.86
N ALA A 110 11.34 -8.64 -28.02
CA ALA A 110 11.28 -9.70 -29.02
C ALA A 110 12.47 -9.72 -29.99
N THR A 111 13.19 -8.60 -30.15
CA THR A 111 14.33 -8.51 -31.08
C THR A 111 15.66 -8.79 -30.38
N GLU A 112 16.50 -9.61 -31.02
CA GLU A 112 17.89 -9.84 -30.60
C GLU A 112 18.87 -8.91 -31.33
N VAL A 113 18.38 -8.05 -32.25
CA VAL A 113 19.20 -7.17 -33.08
C VAL A 113 19.48 -5.86 -32.33
N PRO A 114 20.75 -5.57 -31.93
CA PRO A 114 21.03 -4.41 -31.08
C PRO A 114 20.61 -3.06 -31.67
N ALA A 115 20.69 -2.90 -32.99
CA ALA A 115 20.27 -1.68 -33.67
C ALA A 115 18.75 -1.45 -33.56
N GLU A 116 17.95 -2.51 -33.59
CA GLU A 116 16.50 -2.45 -33.42
C GLU A 116 16.14 -2.23 -31.95
N THR A 117 16.80 -2.94 -31.02
CA THR A 117 16.68 -2.70 -29.58
C THR A 117 16.98 -1.24 -29.23
N LEU A 118 18.03 -0.66 -29.81
CA LEU A 118 18.38 0.76 -29.63
C LEU A 118 17.25 1.68 -30.10
N VAL A 119 16.69 1.46 -31.31
CA VAL A 119 15.59 2.27 -31.83
C VAL A 119 14.40 2.20 -30.88
N PHE A 120 13.88 1.00 -30.62
CA PHE A 120 12.66 0.81 -29.86
C PHE A 120 12.78 1.29 -28.40
N SER A 121 13.92 1.04 -27.75
CA SER A 121 14.16 1.51 -26.37
C SER A 121 14.27 3.03 -26.29
N VAL A 122 14.91 3.70 -27.26
CA VAL A 122 14.94 5.16 -27.34
C VAL A 122 13.54 5.73 -27.52
N LEU A 123 12.78 5.23 -28.51
CA LEU A 123 11.42 5.73 -28.77
C LEU A 123 10.50 5.56 -27.56
N ALA A 124 10.53 4.38 -26.91
CA ALA A 124 9.75 4.11 -25.70
C ALA A 124 10.16 5.04 -24.54
N ALA A 125 11.47 5.18 -24.31
CA ALA A 125 12.00 6.04 -23.24
C ALA A 125 11.61 7.51 -23.43
N ARG A 126 11.55 8.00 -24.68
CA ARG A 126 11.12 9.38 -24.98
C ARG A 126 9.65 9.62 -24.65
N LEU A 127 8.76 8.72 -25.03
CA LEU A 127 7.33 8.84 -24.71
C LEU A 127 7.10 8.79 -23.19
N LEU A 128 7.74 7.85 -22.49
CA LEU A 128 7.66 7.74 -21.03
C LEU A 128 8.24 8.95 -20.29
N HIS A 129 9.39 9.47 -20.75
CA HIS A 129 10.00 10.69 -20.20
C HIS A 129 9.06 11.89 -20.38
N ARG A 130 8.49 12.07 -21.57
CA ARG A 130 7.57 13.17 -21.84
C ARG A 130 6.31 13.08 -20.97
N ALA A 131 5.69 11.90 -20.89
CA ALA A 131 4.49 11.67 -20.10
C ALA A 131 4.75 11.90 -18.60
N SER A 132 5.86 11.38 -18.06
CA SER A 132 6.25 11.61 -16.65
C SER A 132 6.50 13.08 -16.36
N SER A 133 7.26 13.77 -17.20
CA SER A 133 7.58 15.19 -17.00
C SER A 133 6.34 16.08 -17.08
N TRP A 134 5.45 15.80 -18.03
CA TRP A 134 4.17 16.52 -18.14
C TRP A 134 3.29 16.28 -16.91
N MET A 135 3.12 15.03 -16.50
CA MET A 135 2.30 14.68 -15.32
C MET A 135 2.88 15.25 -14.02
N TRP A 136 4.21 15.36 -13.93
CA TRP A 136 4.90 15.96 -12.80
C TRP A 136 4.66 17.47 -12.68
N THR A 137 4.54 18.15 -13.83
CA THR A 137 4.44 19.61 -13.93
C THR A 137 3.00 20.12 -14.05
N LEU A 138 2.02 19.22 -14.20
CA LEU A 138 0.62 19.59 -14.35
C LEU A 138 0.09 20.34 -13.12
N PRO A 139 -0.44 21.56 -13.27
CA PRO A 139 -0.96 22.33 -12.15
C PRO A 139 -2.24 21.69 -11.60
N VAL A 140 -2.28 21.46 -10.29
CA VAL A 140 -3.49 20.96 -9.61
C VAL A 140 -4.32 22.17 -9.18
N PRO A 141 -5.65 22.18 -9.39
CA PRO A 141 -6.51 23.28 -8.95
C PRO A 141 -6.37 23.52 -7.45
N ALA A 142 -6.09 24.77 -7.11
CA ALA A 142 -6.04 25.27 -5.75
C ALA A 142 -6.77 26.61 -5.69
N GLY A 143 -7.62 26.82 -4.68
CA GLY A 143 -8.35 28.09 -4.54
C GLY A 143 -9.65 27.98 -3.74
N PRO A 144 -10.37 29.10 -3.57
CA PRO A 144 -11.67 29.15 -2.90
C PRO A 144 -12.68 28.26 -3.62
N GLY A 145 -13.35 27.36 -2.89
CA GLY A 145 -14.34 26.44 -3.45
C GLY A 145 -13.77 25.11 -3.96
N VAL A 146 -12.44 24.93 -3.96
CA VAL A 146 -11.80 23.64 -4.26
C VAL A 146 -11.59 22.85 -2.97
N ASN A 147 -11.99 21.58 -2.94
CA ASN A 147 -11.76 20.72 -1.77
C ASN A 147 -10.25 20.43 -1.61
N PRO A 148 -9.58 20.93 -0.55
CA PRO A 148 -8.13 20.77 -0.40
C PRO A 148 -7.68 19.32 -0.20
N ARG A 149 -8.59 18.43 0.23
CA ARG A 149 -8.32 16.99 0.35
C ARG A 149 -8.34 16.33 -1.02
N ALA A 150 -9.29 16.69 -1.87
CA ALA A 150 -9.38 16.18 -3.24
C ALA A 150 -8.20 16.66 -4.09
N SER A 151 -7.82 17.93 -4.00
CA SER A 151 -6.62 18.44 -4.71
C SER A 151 -5.34 17.75 -4.25
N ARG A 152 -5.15 17.54 -2.95
CA ARG A 152 -3.98 16.80 -2.44
C ARG A 152 -3.97 15.35 -2.91
N ALA A 153 -5.12 14.67 -2.84
CA ALA A 153 -5.22 13.29 -3.34
C ALA A 153 -4.88 13.21 -4.83
N LEU A 154 -5.41 14.13 -5.65
CA LEU A 154 -5.11 14.19 -7.08
C LEU A 154 -3.64 14.50 -7.37
N GLN A 155 -3.06 15.46 -6.64
CA GLN A 155 -1.63 15.77 -6.74
C GLN A 155 -0.75 14.57 -6.39
N THR A 156 -1.09 13.84 -5.33
CA THR A 156 -0.39 12.61 -4.95
C THR A 156 -0.52 11.54 -6.03
N THR A 157 -1.72 11.33 -6.58
CA THR A 157 -1.96 10.36 -7.66
C THR A 157 -1.14 10.69 -8.90
N MET A 158 -1.17 11.95 -9.37
CA MET A 158 -0.40 12.38 -10.55
C MET A 158 1.10 12.27 -10.32
N ARG A 159 1.60 12.68 -9.15
CA ARG A 159 3.03 12.53 -8.84
C ARG A 159 3.45 11.06 -8.72
N THR A 160 2.59 10.19 -8.19
CA THR A 160 2.83 8.74 -8.13
C THR A 160 2.86 8.12 -9.52
N GLY A 161 1.93 8.53 -10.40
CA GLY A 161 1.94 8.13 -11.81
C GLY A 161 3.21 8.59 -12.52
N ALA A 162 3.58 9.87 -12.38
CA ALA A 162 4.79 10.44 -12.96
C ALA A 162 6.06 9.71 -12.51
N GLN A 163 6.14 9.33 -11.22
CA GLN A 163 7.24 8.52 -10.70
C GLN A 163 7.35 7.14 -11.34
N ARG A 164 6.23 6.42 -11.43
CA ARG A 164 6.22 5.10 -12.06
C ARG A 164 6.69 5.19 -13.52
N LEU A 165 6.19 6.18 -14.25
CA LEU A 165 6.61 6.45 -15.62
C LEU A 165 8.10 6.85 -15.72
N ALA A 166 8.61 7.61 -14.76
CA ALA A 166 10.03 7.98 -14.69
C ALA A 166 10.94 6.76 -14.40
N VAL A 167 10.50 5.82 -13.57
CA VAL A 167 11.21 4.54 -13.35
C VAL A 167 11.26 3.75 -14.66
N LEU A 168 10.12 3.55 -15.33
CA LEU A 168 10.05 2.83 -16.59
C LEU A 168 10.87 3.50 -17.70
N ALA A 169 10.85 4.83 -17.78
CA ALA A 169 11.70 5.59 -18.69
C ALA A 169 13.19 5.36 -18.41
N THR A 170 13.58 5.35 -17.13
CA THR A 170 14.97 5.10 -16.71
C THR A 170 15.42 3.70 -17.11
N ASP A 171 14.57 2.69 -16.92
CA ASP A 171 14.86 1.32 -17.34
C ASP A 171 15.00 1.20 -18.87
N ALA A 172 14.11 1.86 -19.62
CA ALA A 172 14.20 1.93 -21.08
C ALA A 172 15.47 2.66 -21.56
N TYR A 173 15.90 3.74 -20.89
CA TYR A 173 17.19 4.38 -21.16
C TYR A 173 18.38 3.46 -20.80
N GLY A 174 18.26 2.64 -19.75
CA GLY A 174 19.22 1.59 -19.43
C GLY A 174 19.35 0.54 -20.54
N LYS A 175 18.22 0.14 -21.14
CA LYS A 175 18.20 -0.74 -22.32
C LYS A 175 18.81 -0.07 -23.55
N CYS A 176 18.51 1.21 -23.80
CA CYS A 176 19.16 2.00 -24.85
C CYS A 176 20.68 1.98 -24.68
N ARG A 177 21.18 2.27 -23.47
CA ARG A 177 22.60 2.29 -23.18
C ARG A 177 23.26 0.94 -23.45
N ALA A 178 22.68 -0.15 -22.96
CA ALA A 178 23.21 -1.49 -23.18
C ALA A 178 23.26 -1.86 -24.66
N ALA A 179 22.22 -1.50 -25.43
CA ALA A 179 22.19 -1.69 -26.87
C ALA A 179 23.28 -0.87 -27.57
N ALA A 180 23.43 0.41 -27.23
CA ALA A 180 24.47 1.28 -27.76
C ALA A 180 25.89 0.76 -27.45
N ASP A 181 26.12 0.26 -26.22
CA ASP A 181 27.40 -0.33 -25.81
C ASP A 181 27.77 -1.57 -26.63
N SER A 182 26.79 -2.44 -26.95
CA SER A 182 27.02 -3.63 -27.77
C SER A 182 27.39 -3.33 -29.23
N MET A 183 27.14 -2.10 -29.70
CA MET A 183 27.41 -1.65 -31.07
C MET A 183 28.77 -0.95 -31.23
N GLY A 184 29.53 -0.77 -30.14
CA GLY A 184 30.87 -0.17 -30.15
C GLY A 184 30.91 1.35 -30.31
N ASP A 185 32.09 1.89 -30.61
CA ASP A 185 32.38 3.34 -30.55
C ASP A 185 31.50 4.22 -31.47
N GLY A 186 30.93 3.64 -32.54
CA GLY A 186 30.04 4.35 -33.47
C GLY A 186 28.73 4.84 -32.86
N ARG A 187 28.39 4.43 -31.63
CA ARG A 187 27.16 4.83 -30.92
C ARG A 187 27.40 5.54 -29.58
N ALA A 188 28.62 6.05 -29.35
CA ALA A 188 28.98 6.74 -28.11
C ALA A 188 28.07 7.95 -27.78
N ALA A 189 27.57 8.67 -28.81
CA ALA A 189 26.65 9.78 -28.63
C ALA A 189 25.28 9.34 -28.05
N TRP A 190 24.77 8.18 -28.46
CA TRP A 190 23.52 7.63 -27.95
C TRP A 190 23.63 7.15 -26.51
N ARG A 191 24.77 6.55 -26.15
CA ARG A 191 25.06 6.22 -24.74
C ARG A 191 24.99 7.47 -23.85
N GLN A 192 25.64 8.55 -24.28
CA GLN A 192 25.65 9.81 -23.53
C GLN A 192 24.25 10.44 -23.46
N ASP A 193 23.48 10.44 -24.55
CA ASP A 193 22.10 10.96 -24.55
C ASP A 193 21.21 10.15 -23.60
N CYS A 194 21.29 8.82 -23.63
CA CYS A 194 20.47 7.97 -22.77
C CYS A 194 20.84 8.11 -21.29
N ASP A 195 22.13 8.21 -20.93
CA ASP A 195 22.56 8.50 -19.56
C ASP A 195 22.10 9.90 -19.10
N ALA A 196 22.28 10.93 -19.93
CA ALA A 196 21.90 12.30 -19.58
C ALA A 196 20.39 12.44 -19.36
N ARG A 197 19.58 11.75 -20.16
CA ARG A 197 18.10 11.79 -20.05
C ARG A 197 17.55 10.92 -18.93
N ALA A 198 18.24 9.86 -18.55
CA ALA A 198 17.93 9.15 -17.32
C ALA A 198 18.18 10.05 -16.09
N GLN A 199 19.27 10.81 -16.09
CA GLN A 199 19.60 11.72 -14.98
C GLN A 199 18.57 12.81 -14.76
N THR A 200 17.97 13.38 -15.81
CA THR A 200 16.92 14.40 -15.66
C THR A 200 15.64 13.87 -15.01
N LEU A 201 15.46 12.54 -14.97
CA LEU A 201 14.31 11.91 -14.32
C LEU A 201 14.56 11.60 -12.84
N GLU A 202 15.79 11.75 -12.34
CA GLU A 202 16.14 11.44 -10.95
C GLU A 202 15.33 12.27 -9.96
N GLU A 203 15.08 13.55 -10.25
CA GLU A 203 14.26 14.40 -9.39
C GLU A 203 12.84 13.86 -9.26
N ILE A 204 12.25 13.38 -10.36
CA ILE A 204 10.91 12.79 -10.36
C ILE A 204 10.97 11.44 -9.61
N ARG A 205 11.88 10.55 -10.02
CA ARG A 205 12.04 9.18 -9.52
C ARG A 205 12.32 9.13 -8.01
N ALA A 206 13.21 9.99 -7.53
CA ALA A 206 13.66 10.03 -6.14
C ALA A 206 12.83 10.97 -5.26
N ALA A 207 11.83 11.67 -5.82
CA ALA A 207 11.01 12.55 -5.01
C ALA A 207 10.29 11.77 -3.90
N GLU A 208 10.36 12.26 -2.68
CA GLU A 208 9.51 11.74 -1.62
C GLU A 208 8.09 12.26 -1.85
N LEU A 209 7.18 11.39 -2.32
CA LEU A 209 5.78 11.75 -2.58
C LEU A 209 4.93 11.90 -1.32
N THR A 210 5.47 11.45 -0.20
CA THR A 210 4.87 11.71 1.09
C THR A 210 5.28 13.13 1.47
N PRO A 211 4.36 14.10 1.64
CA PRO A 211 4.71 15.23 2.50
C PRO A 211 5.25 14.62 3.80
N PRO A 212 6.31 15.19 4.44
CA PRO A 212 6.68 14.75 5.76
C PRO A 212 5.38 14.70 6.55
N ALA A 213 5.07 13.52 7.09
CA ALA A 213 3.93 13.39 7.98
C ALA A 213 4.03 14.60 8.93
N PRO A 214 2.96 15.40 9.10
CA PRO A 214 3.01 16.48 10.09
C PRO A 214 3.65 15.85 11.33
N PRO A 215 4.73 16.45 11.86
CA PRO A 215 5.59 15.78 12.83
C PRO A 215 4.67 15.07 13.80
N PRO A 216 4.78 13.73 13.95
CA PRO A 216 3.76 12.93 14.61
C PRO A 216 3.42 13.68 15.87
N THR A 217 2.17 14.14 16.00
CA THR A 217 1.79 14.97 17.14
C THR A 217 2.30 14.21 18.35
N PRO A 218 3.30 14.74 19.08
CA PRO A 218 4.06 13.93 20.01
C PRO A 218 3.03 13.32 20.93
N MET A 219 2.96 11.99 20.90
CA MET A 219 1.96 11.27 21.65
C MET A 219 2.12 11.73 23.10
N PRO A 220 1.04 12.17 23.78
CA PRO A 220 1.15 12.62 25.16
C PRO A 220 1.93 11.59 25.97
N SER A 221 2.83 12.01 26.86
CA SER A 221 3.64 11.07 27.64
C SER A 221 2.78 10.07 28.42
N SER A 222 1.57 10.47 28.82
CA SER A 222 0.49 9.59 29.33
C SER A 222 0.10 8.48 28.35
N CYS A 223 -0.10 8.81 27.07
CA CYS A 223 -0.32 7.81 26.03
C CYS A 223 0.96 6.99 25.77
N VAL A 224 2.18 7.56 25.75
CA VAL A 224 3.47 6.87 25.52
C VAL A 224 3.85 5.87 26.64
N HIS A 225 3.43 6.11 27.88
CA HIS A 225 3.67 5.23 29.03
C HIS A 225 2.48 4.33 29.41
N HIS A 226 1.33 4.47 28.74
CA HIS A 226 0.25 3.46 28.77
C HIS A 226 0.46 2.32 27.75
N PHE A 227 1.57 2.37 27.01
CA PHE A 227 2.14 1.23 26.31
C PHE A 227 2.69 0.25 27.36
N ASP A 228 1.82 -0.68 27.75
CA ASP A 228 2.08 -1.76 28.71
C ASP A 228 2.52 -1.26 30.11
N PRO A 229 1.57 -0.97 31.03
CA PRO A 229 1.82 -1.49 32.37
C PRO A 229 2.08 -3.00 32.18
N PRO A 230 3.13 -3.59 32.76
CA PRO A 230 3.27 -5.03 32.78
C PRO A 230 1.98 -5.55 33.37
N VAL A 231 1.10 -6.07 32.50
CA VAL A 231 -0.12 -6.74 32.93
C VAL A 231 0.41 -7.86 33.78
N SER A 232 0.26 -7.73 35.10
CA SER A 232 0.61 -8.82 35.99
C SER A 232 -0.26 -9.96 35.51
N ALA A 233 0.36 -11.00 34.93
CA ALA A 233 -0.36 -12.09 34.32
C ALA A 233 -1.47 -12.50 35.30
N PRO A 234 -2.75 -12.47 34.91
CA PRO A 234 -3.87 -12.54 35.85
C PRO A 234 -3.68 -13.78 36.71
N GLY A 235 -3.32 -13.59 37.99
CA GLY A 235 -2.68 -14.57 38.89
C GLY A 235 -2.81 -16.02 38.47
N HIS A 236 -2.11 -16.42 37.40
CA HIS A 236 -2.18 -17.78 36.93
C HIS A 236 -1.40 -18.53 38.00
N ARG A 237 -2.00 -19.57 38.61
CA ARG A 237 -1.24 -20.42 39.53
C ARG A 237 0.01 -20.84 38.76
N ALA A 238 1.20 -20.42 39.21
CA ALA A 238 2.47 -20.61 38.49
C ALA A 238 2.80 -22.10 38.20
N ARG A 239 1.96 -23.03 38.67
CA ARG A 239 2.03 -24.47 38.48
C ARG A 239 0.88 -25.06 37.65
N ALA A 240 -0.03 -24.24 37.10
CA ALA A 240 -1.11 -24.73 36.25
C ALA A 240 -0.54 -25.12 34.89
N THR A 241 -0.55 -26.42 34.59
CA THR A 241 -0.15 -26.96 33.29
C THR A 241 -0.95 -26.27 32.18
N PRO A 242 -0.29 -25.68 31.16
CA PRO A 242 -0.98 -24.99 30.09
C PRO A 242 -1.89 -25.95 29.31
N ARG A 243 -3.06 -25.46 28.93
CA ARG A 243 -4.02 -26.17 28.09
C ARG A 243 -4.09 -25.53 26.72
N LEU A 244 -4.22 -26.32 25.67
CA LEU A 244 -4.30 -25.85 24.30
C LEU A 244 -5.73 -25.90 23.79
N LEU A 245 -6.21 -24.76 23.29
CA LEU A 245 -7.38 -24.66 22.45
C LEU A 245 -6.93 -24.31 21.04
N VAL A 246 -7.31 -25.14 20.06
CA VAL A 246 -7.10 -24.82 18.65
C VAL A 246 -8.40 -24.32 18.03
N LEU A 247 -8.34 -23.12 17.47
CA LEU A 247 -9.37 -22.46 16.68
C LEU A 247 -8.95 -22.50 15.21
N VAL A 248 -9.90 -22.83 14.34
CA VAL A 248 -9.70 -22.93 12.90
C VAL A 248 -10.81 -22.12 12.25
N GLU A 249 -10.43 -21.06 11.56
CA GLU A 249 -11.31 -19.99 11.08
C GLU A 249 -11.16 -19.83 9.57
N ASP A 250 -12.27 -19.59 8.86
CA ASP A 250 -12.31 -19.19 7.45
C ASP A 250 -11.65 -20.18 6.45
N MET A 251 -11.66 -21.47 6.78
CA MET A 251 -11.07 -22.53 5.93
C MET A 251 -11.81 -22.71 4.59
N PRO A 252 -11.10 -23.17 3.53
CA PRO A 252 -11.73 -23.57 2.27
C PRO A 252 -12.81 -24.65 2.44
N GLU A 253 -13.78 -24.63 1.54
CA GLU A 253 -14.79 -25.70 1.43
C GLU A 253 -14.10 -27.04 1.11
N GLY A 254 -14.42 -28.09 1.88
CA GLY A 254 -13.79 -29.42 1.74
C GLY A 254 -12.60 -29.68 2.68
N VAL A 255 -12.16 -28.69 3.48
CA VAL A 255 -11.17 -28.91 4.54
C VAL A 255 -11.83 -29.48 5.80
N ASP A 256 -11.34 -30.64 6.26
CA ASP A 256 -11.73 -31.23 7.53
C ASP A 256 -11.04 -30.47 8.68
N VAL A 257 -11.79 -29.51 9.23
CA VAL A 257 -11.39 -28.70 10.38
C VAL A 257 -11.02 -29.54 11.61
N ALA A 258 -11.65 -30.71 11.80
CA ALA A 258 -11.34 -31.57 12.94
C ALA A 258 -10.00 -32.28 12.77
N ALA A 259 -9.67 -32.68 11.54
CA ALA A 259 -8.36 -33.24 11.21
C ALA A 259 -7.24 -32.19 11.37
N VAL A 260 -7.41 -30.98 10.84
CA VAL A 260 -6.44 -29.87 11.00
C VAL A 260 -6.19 -29.57 12.48
N ARG A 261 -7.26 -29.47 13.26
CA ARG A 261 -7.21 -29.27 14.71
C ARG A 261 -6.40 -30.37 15.40
N THR A 262 -6.73 -31.63 15.13
CA THR A 262 -6.08 -32.79 15.75
C THR A 262 -4.58 -32.77 15.48
N ARG A 263 -4.17 -32.43 14.26
CA ARG A 263 -2.75 -32.35 13.90
C ARG A 263 -1.99 -31.27 14.64
N ILE A 264 -2.58 -30.09 14.80
CA ILE A 264 -1.97 -29.01 15.58
C ILE A 264 -1.87 -29.40 17.06
N GLU A 265 -2.90 -30.04 17.62
CA GLU A 265 -2.89 -30.53 18.99
C GLU A 265 -1.80 -31.59 19.20
N GLU A 266 -1.67 -32.56 18.30
CA GLU A 266 -0.62 -33.59 18.32
C GLU A 266 0.78 -32.99 18.25
N ARG A 267 1.00 -32.01 17.36
CA ARG A 267 2.28 -31.34 17.22
C ARG A 267 2.61 -30.50 18.44
N ALA A 268 1.69 -29.67 18.91
CA ALA A 268 1.90 -28.82 20.08
C ALA A 268 2.18 -29.64 21.35
N GLN A 269 1.56 -30.81 21.48
CA GLN A 269 1.84 -31.75 22.55
C GLN A 269 3.25 -32.34 22.46
N ARG A 270 3.72 -32.65 21.24
CA ARG A 270 5.04 -33.22 20.98
C ARG A 270 6.17 -32.21 21.16
N ASP A 271 6.02 -31.04 20.55
CA ASP A 271 7.08 -30.05 20.40
C ASP A 271 7.13 -29.07 21.58
N HIS A 272 5.97 -28.81 22.20
CA HIS A 272 5.82 -27.77 23.22
C HIS A 272 5.16 -28.27 24.53
N SER A 273 4.90 -29.58 24.66
CA SER A 273 4.25 -30.18 25.83
C SER A 273 2.87 -29.59 26.17
N LEU A 274 2.20 -28.95 25.21
CA LEU A 274 0.88 -28.35 25.39
C LEU A 274 -0.22 -29.40 25.31
N ARG A 275 -1.03 -29.54 26.37
CA ARG A 275 -2.11 -30.53 26.42
C ARG A 275 -3.41 -29.97 25.89
N PRO A 276 -4.11 -30.64 24.96
CA PRO A 276 -5.40 -30.15 24.49
C PRO A 276 -6.42 -30.02 25.62
N VAL A 277 -7.37 -29.11 25.45
CA VAL A 277 -8.57 -29.02 26.29
C VAL A 277 -9.35 -30.33 26.14
N PRO A 278 -9.75 -31.00 27.25
CA PRO A 278 -10.52 -32.24 27.15
C PRO A 278 -11.82 -32.06 26.34
N THR A 279 -12.13 -33.02 25.46
CA THR A 279 -13.30 -32.97 24.56
C THR A 279 -14.59 -32.62 25.31
N ARG A 280 -14.89 -33.28 26.43
CA ARG A 280 -16.09 -32.98 27.25
C ARG A 280 -16.13 -31.56 27.78
N THR A 281 -14.97 -30.98 28.10
CA THR A 281 -14.87 -29.58 28.56
C THR A 281 -15.12 -28.63 27.40
N ARG A 282 -14.55 -28.93 26.23
CA ARG A 282 -14.76 -28.18 25.00
C ARG A 282 -16.22 -28.20 24.56
N GLU A 283 -16.84 -29.37 24.47
CA GLU A 283 -18.26 -29.53 24.08
C GLU A 283 -19.20 -28.75 25.02
N ARG A 284 -18.95 -28.79 26.32
CA ARG A 284 -19.72 -28.01 27.31
C ARG A 284 -19.55 -26.51 27.10
N ALA A 285 -18.34 -26.05 26.80
CA ALA A 285 -18.09 -24.65 26.51
C ALA A 285 -18.72 -24.22 25.17
N GLU A 286 -18.65 -25.06 24.13
CA GLU A 286 -19.32 -24.83 22.85
C GLU A 286 -20.84 -24.74 23.00
N ALA A 287 -21.46 -25.58 23.85
CA ALA A 287 -22.89 -25.47 24.16
C ALA A 287 -23.25 -24.14 24.87
N LEU A 288 -22.36 -23.64 25.72
CA LEU A 288 -22.51 -22.33 26.36
C LEU A 288 -22.38 -21.18 25.35
N VAL A 289 -21.38 -21.24 24.45
CA VAL A 289 -21.24 -20.30 23.32
C VAL A 289 -22.50 -20.29 22.46
N ALA A 290 -22.97 -21.47 22.03
CA ALA A 290 -24.13 -21.63 21.15
C ALA A 290 -25.43 -21.13 21.80
N SER A 291 -25.57 -21.27 23.12
CA SER A 291 -26.71 -20.72 23.86
C SER A 291 -26.57 -19.24 24.21
N GLY A 292 -25.44 -18.61 23.86
CA GLY A 292 -25.13 -17.21 24.17
C GLY A 292 -24.93 -16.97 25.66
N ARG A 293 -24.45 -17.95 26.44
CA ARG A 293 -24.33 -17.87 27.90
C ARG A 293 -22.90 -18.14 28.34
N THR A 294 -22.45 -17.50 29.42
CA THR A 294 -21.12 -17.79 30.01
C THR A 294 -21.13 -18.92 31.02
N ARG A 295 -22.30 -19.30 31.55
CA ARG A 295 -22.48 -20.40 32.49
C ARG A 295 -23.85 -21.06 32.35
N ALA A 296 -23.95 -22.31 32.77
CA ALA A 296 -25.22 -23.04 32.76
C ALA A 296 -26.25 -22.32 33.64
N GLY A 297 -27.46 -22.10 33.11
CA GLY A 297 -28.52 -21.34 33.77
C GLY A 297 -28.28 -19.83 33.88
N GLY A 298 -27.17 -19.30 33.35
CA GLY A 298 -26.89 -17.86 33.30
C GLY A 298 -27.78 -17.10 32.30
N PRO A 299 -27.76 -15.76 32.32
CA PRO A 299 -28.47 -14.96 31.32
C PRO A 299 -27.89 -15.17 29.93
N VAL A 300 -28.71 -14.91 28.91
CA VAL A 300 -28.23 -14.78 27.52
C VAL A 300 -27.54 -13.42 27.40
N CYS A 301 -26.32 -13.46 26.87
CA CYS A 301 -25.45 -12.32 26.76
C CYS A 301 -25.79 -11.48 25.53
N ALA A 302 -25.55 -10.17 25.64
CA ALA A 302 -25.82 -9.20 24.60
C ALA A 302 -24.93 -9.43 23.38
N ALA A 303 -23.69 -9.89 23.60
CA ALA A 303 -22.89 -10.57 22.59
C ALA A 303 -22.58 -12.01 23.03
N PRO A 304 -22.57 -12.98 22.10
CA PRO A 304 -22.22 -14.35 22.44
C PRO A 304 -20.78 -14.42 22.98
N PRO A 305 -20.53 -15.16 24.07
CA PRO A 305 -19.17 -15.38 24.55
C PRO A 305 -18.37 -16.21 23.54
N THR A 306 -17.06 -16.01 23.50
CA THR A 306 -16.17 -16.82 22.65
C THR A 306 -15.71 -18.07 23.38
N LEU A 307 -15.29 -19.09 22.63
CA LEU A 307 -14.78 -20.33 23.22
C LEU A 307 -13.53 -20.09 24.11
N PRO A 308 -12.55 -19.26 23.72
CA PRO A 308 -11.45 -18.86 24.61
C PRO A 308 -11.91 -18.19 25.90
N TRP A 309 -12.98 -17.40 25.86
CA TRP A 309 -13.51 -16.71 27.04
C TRP A 309 -14.04 -17.69 28.07
N ILE A 310 -14.87 -18.65 27.64
CA ILE A 310 -15.48 -19.63 28.55
C ILE A 310 -14.42 -20.56 29.13
N LEU A 311 -13.44 -20.98 28.32
CA LEU A 311 -12.39 -21.90 28.74
C LEU A 311 -11.26 -21.22 29.52
N GLY A 312 -11.01 -19.93 29.26
CA GLY A 312 -9.92 -19.15 29.85
C GLY A 312 -10.17 -18.69 31.28
N ALA A 313 -11.43 -18.72 31.75
CA ALA A 313 -11.80 -18.33 33.11
C ALA A 313 -11.08 -19.20 34.17
N GLY A 314 -9.92 -18.73 34.66
CA GLY A 314 -9.12 -19.38 35.70
C GLY A 314 -8.15 -20.47 35.22
N GLN A 315 -7.89 -20.60 33.91
CA GLN A 315 -6.94 -21.57 33.35
C GLN A 315 -5.78 -20.88 32.64
N ASN A 316 -4.62 -21.53 32.65
CA ASN A 316 -3.51 -21.17 31.77
C ASN A 316 -3.78 -21.70 30.35
N LEU A 317 -4.72 -21.05 29.64
CA LEU A 317 -5.17 -21.48 28.32
C LEU A 317 -4.33 -20.81 27.23
N VAL A 318 -3.63 -21.62 26.44
CA VAL A 318 -2.98 -21.26 25.18
C VAL A 318 -3.98 -21.48 24.05
N VAL A 319 -4.11 -20.49 23.16
CA VAL A 319 -4.97 -20.52 21.99
C VAL A 319 -4.10 -20.48 20.74
N ALA A 320 -4.23 -21.50 19.91
CA ALA A 320 -3.67 -21.53 18.56
C ALA A 320 -4.79 -21.21 17.57
N THR A 321 -4.68 -20.11 16.83
CA THR A 321 -5.65 -19.72 15.81
C THR A 321 -5.06 -19.95 14.43
N VAL A 322 -5.71 -20.82 13.67
CA VAL A 322 -5.44 -21.06 12.25
C VAL A 322 -6.42 -20.22 11.44
N ARG A 323 -5.91 -19.32 10.62
CA ARG A 323 -6.72 -18.46 9.76
C ARG A 323 -6.31 -18.64 8.32
N HIS A 324 -7.28 -18.85 7.45
CA HIS A 324 -7.08 -18.85 6.02
C HIS A 324 -7.64 -17.55 5.45
N GLU A 325 -6.80 -16.83 4.73
CA GLU A 325 -7.14 -15.54 4.15
C GLU A 325 -6.82 -15.61 2.66
N CYS A 326 -7.79 -15.27 1.81
CA CYS A 326 -7.53 -15.10 0.40
C CYS A 326 -7.79 -13.66 0.00
N GLY A 327 -6.91 -13.14 -0.86
CA GLY A 327 -7.09 -11.86 -1.52
C GLY A 327 -6.86 -12.00 -3.01
N GLU A 328 -7.39 -11.07 -3.78
CA GLU A 328 -6.93 -10.87 -5.15
C GLU A 328 -5.49 -10.39 -5.11
N VAL A 329 -4.63 -11.02 -5.90
CA VAL A 329 -3.28 -10.53 -6.13
C VAL A 329 -3.44 -9.22 -6.87
N LEU A 330 -3.03 -8.15 -6.22
CA LEU A 330 -3.00 -6.85 -6.82
C LEU A 330 -1.71 -6.72 -7.63
N ASN A 331 -1.81 -6.27 -8.88
CA ASN A 331 -0.62 -5.86 -9.62
C ASN A 331 0.00 -4.61 -8.97
N GLN A 332 1.18 -4.20 -9.43
CA GLN A 332 1.86 -3.01 -8.90
C GLN A 332 1.05 -1.70 -9.09
N GLY A 333 -0.08 -1.75 -9.81
CA GLY A 333 -1.09 -0.71 -9.98
C GLY A 333 -2.30 -0.82 -9.04
N GLN A 334 -2.31 -1.71 -8.05
CA GLN A 334 -3.46 -2.02 -7.18
C GLN A 334 -4.71 -2.50 -7.93
N GLN A 335 -4.57 -2.91 -9.19
CA GLN A 335 -5.66 -3.54 -9.93
C GLN A 335 -5.64 -5.05 -9.67
N PRO A 336 -6.82 -5.69 -9.55
CA PRO A 336 -6.92 -7.13 -9.50
C PRO A 336 -6.27 -7.76 -10.73
N THR A 337 -5.34 -8.68 -10.52
CA THR A 337 -4.77 -9.50 -11.62
C THR A 337 -5.74 -10.57 -12.10
N GLY A 338 -6.82 -10.82 -11.36
CA GLY A 338 -7.65 -12.03 -11.51
C GLY A 338 -7.03 -13.28 -10.87
N GLU A 339 -5.76 -13.22 -10.45
CA GLU A 339 -5.14 -14.27 -9.65
C GLU A 339 -5.56 -14.10 -8.18
N ARG A 340 -5.84 -15.21 -7.52
CA ARG A 340 -6.20 -15.26 -6.11
C ARG A 340 -5.04 -15.86 -5.33
N SER A 341 -4.47 -15.09 -4.41
CA SER A 341 -3.48 -15.61 -3.46
C SER A 341 -4.19 -15.94 -2.17
N CYS A 342 -3.94 -17.14 -1.66
CA CYS A 342 -4.46 -17.61 -0.39
C CYS A 342 -3.29 -17.93 0.52
N HIS A 343 -3.42 -17.53 1.78
CA HIS A 343 -2.39 -17.76 2.78
C HIS A 343 -2.98 -18.23 4.10
N LEU A 344 -2.24 -19.08 4.80
CA LEU A 344 -2.52 -19.49 6.17
C LEU A 344 -1.68 -18.70 7.16
N SER A 345 -2.28 -18.40 8.30
CA SER A 345 -1.56 -17.96 9.50
C SER A 345 -1.89 -18.87 10.67
N LEU A 346 -0.88 -19.23 11.46
CA LEU A 346 -1.00 -19.93 12.74
C LEU A 346 -0.47 -19.00 13.84
N LEU A 347 -1.39 -18.49 14.65
CA LEU A 347 -1.12 -17.48 15.67
C LEU A 347 -1.27 -18.08 17.06
N TRP A 348 -0.30 -17.85 17.94
CA TRP A 348 -0.32 -18.30 19.32
C TRP A 348 -0.62 -17.13 20.26
N SER A 349 -1.53 -17.36 21.19
CA SER A 349 -1.84 -16.39 22.24
C SER A 349 -2.19 -17.08 23.54
N ARG A 350 -2.08 -16.37 24.66
CA ARG A 350 -2.62 -16.84 25.95
C ARG A 350 -3.99 -16.19 26.15
N ALA A 351 -5.02 -16.98 26.40
CA ALA A 351 -6.37 -16.46 26.57
C ALA A 351 -6.40 -15.48 27.74
N GLY A 352 -6.79 -14.24 27.45
CA GLY A 352 -6.91 -13.23 28.50
C GLY A 352 -5.59 -12.64 28.98
N SER A 353 -4.48 -12.84 28.25
CA SER A 353 -3.19 -12.24 28.59
C SER A 353 -2.42 -11.87 27.32
N LYS A 354 -1.56 -10.83 27.41
CA LYS A 354 -0.56 -10.52 26.39
C LYS A 354 0.76 -11.27 26.59
N ASP A 355 0.86 -12.04 27.67
CA ASP A 355 2.03 -12.85 27.97
C ASP A 355 2.33 -13.84 26.82
N ARG A 356 3.53 -13.72 26.26
CA ARG A 356 4.07 -14.60 25.22
C ARG A 356 5.12 -15.57 25.74
N GLU A 357 5.45 -15.52 27.03
CA GLU A 357 6.49 -16.37 27.61
C GLU A 357 6.12 -17.86 27.44
N GLY A 358 7.04 -18.61 26.82
CA GLY A 358 6.86 -20.04 26.56
C GLY A 358 5.80 -20.39 25.51
N LEU A 359 5.31 -19.42 24.73
CA LEU A 359 4.48 -19.72 23.56
C LEU A 359 5.35 -20.10 22.36
N PRO A 360 4.85 -20.97 21.45
CA PRO A 360 5.51 -21.20 20.17
C PRO A 360 5.55 -19.94 19.30
N ASP A 361 6.43 -19.96 18.29
CA ASP A 361 6.51 -18.88 17.31
C ASP A 361 5.29 -18.86 16.38
N ASP A 362 4.82 -17.65 16.08
CA ASP A 362 3.75 -17.42 15.11
C ASP A 362 4.25 -17.77 13.70
N ARG A 363 3.35 -18.28 12.87
CA ARG A 363 3.61 -18.51 11.45
C ARG A 363 2.65 -17.67 10.64
N HIS A 364 3.21 -16.82 9.80
CA HIS A 364 2.44 -15.89 8.98
C HIS A 364 2.61 -16.22 7.51
N ARG A 365 1.54 -15.99 6.75
CA ARG A 365 1.55 -16.02 5.29
C ARG A 365 2.20 -17.28 4.70
N ILE A 366 1.74 -18.44 5.15
CA ILE A 366 2.10 -19.70 4.51
C ILE A 366 1.27 -19.79 3.23
N ASP A 367 1.91 -19.71 2.07
CA ASP A 367 1.20 -19.77 0.78
C ASP A 367 0.44 -21.09 0.64
N LEU A 368 -0.82 -21.01 0.21
CA LEU A 368 -1.58 -22.18 -0.22
C LEU A 368 -2.18 -22.01 -1.60
N PRO A 369 -2.33 -23.14 -2.33
CA PRO A 369 -3.23 -23.21 -3.46
C PRO A 369 -4.64 -22.79 -3.05
N ALA A 370 -5.35 -22.09 -3.94
CA ALA A 370 -6.74 -21.69 -3.70
C ALA A 370 -7.68 -22.90 -3.49
N GLU A 371 -7.30 -24.08 -4.02
CA GLU A 371 -8.03 -25.34 -3.89
C GLU A 371 -7.39 -26.29 -2.87
N ALA A 372 -6.71 -25.75 -1.84
CA ALA A 372 -6.04 -26.57 -0.84
C ALA A 372 -7.03 -27.47 -0.06
N ASP A 373 -6.73 -28.77 -0.05
CA ASP A 373 -7.44 -29.75 0.75
C ASP A 373 -6.85 -29.86 2.17
N THR A 374 -7.47 -30.72 2.99
CA THR A 374 -7.02 -30.97 4.37
C THR A 374 -5.55 -31.36 4.46
N ALA A 375 -5.06 -32.19 3.53
CA ALA A 375 -3.69 -32.67 3.55
C ALA A 375 -2.70 -31.54 3.21
N ALA A 376 -3.03 -30.69 2.23
CA ALA A 376 -2.25 -29.51 1.88
C ALA A 376 -2.18 -28.52 3.05
N VAL A 377 -3.30 -28.26 3.73
CA VAL A 377 -3.36 -27.40 4.92
C VAL A 377 -2.46 -27.94 6.04
N VAL A 378 -2.55 -29.23 6.35
CA VAL A 378 -1.72 -29.86 7.39
C VAL A 378 -0.24 -29.80 7.01
N ALA A 379 0.12 -30.16 5.78
CA ALA A 379 1.51 -30.14 5.32
C ALA A 379 2.11 -28.71 5.37
N ALA A 380 1.35 -27.71 4.94
CA ALA A 380 1.72 -26.31 5.02
C ALA A 380 1.99 -25.88 6.47
N LEU A 381 1.10 -26.26 7.39
CA LEU A 381 1.24 -25.97 8.82
C LEU A 381 2.38 -26.76 9.48
N GLU A 382 2.82 -27.89 8.91
CA GLU A 382 3.90 -28.73 9.42
C GLU A 382 5.30 -28.30 8.94
N SER A 383 5.38 -27.65 7.77
CA SER A 383 6.63 -27.22 7.13
C SER A 383 7.52 -26.30 7.99
N GLU A 384 8.84 -26.24 7.75
CA GLU A 384 9.70 -25.27 8.44
C GLU A 384 9.43 -23.84 7.96
N PRO A 385 9.53 -22.82 8.84
CA PRO A 385 9.31 -21.45 8.43
C PRO A 385 10.33 -21.04 7.36
N VAL A 386 9.84 -20.74 6.16
CA VAL A 386 10.64 -20.01 5.16
C VAL A 386 10.64 -18.55 5.62
N GLY A 387 11.79 -18.05 6.02
CA GLY A 387 11.94 -16.73 6.65
C GLY A 387 11.27 -15.60 5.85
N GLY A 388 10.08 -15.19 6.28
CA GLY A 388 9.34 -14.05 5.74
C GLY A 388 9.38 -12.89 6.74
N GLY A 389 10.02 -11.79 6.36
CA GLY A 389 10.24 -10.64 7.21
C GLY A 389 8.96 -9.96 7.70
N LEU A 390 9.05 -9.42 8.93
CA LEU A 390 8.09 -8.48 9.51
C LEU A 390 7.98 -7.22 8.64
N PHE A 391 6.79 -6.97 8.07
CA PHE A 391 6.47 -5.69 7.44
C PHE A 391 5.21 -5.06 8.04
N GLY A 392 5.39 -3.83 8.53
CA GLY A 392 4.43 -2.73 8.37
C GLY A 392 3.32 -2.59 9.41
N MET A 393 3.63 -1.98 10.56
CA MET A 393 2.62 -1.33 11.41
C MET A 393 2.03 -0.13 10.65
N GLY A 394 0.88 -0.33 10.00
CA GLY A 394 -0.03 0.76 9.63
C GLY A 394 -0.57 1.44 10.89
N GLY A 395 -0.98 2.72 10.77
CA GLY A 395 -1.39 3.59 11.88
C GLY A 395 -2.30 2.87 12.89
N MET A 396 -2.19 3.23 14.18
CA MET A 396 -2.73 2.42 15.29
C MET A 396 -3.76 3.21 16.11
N VAL A 397 -4.96 2.64 16.29
CA VAL A 397 -5.77 2.90 17.49
C VAL A 397 -5.16 2.02 18.56
N ARG A 398 -4.85 2.58 19.73
CA ARG A 398 -4.38 1.78 20.86
C ARG A 398 -5.28 2.03 22.05
N VAL A 399 -5.95 0.97 22.50
CA VAL A 399 -6.87 1.00 23.63
C VAL A 399 -6.14 0.40 24.83
N SER A 400 -6.01 1.16 25.93
CA SER A 400 -5.49 0.64 27.19
C SER A 400 -6.66 0.38 28.12
N VAL A 401 -7.10 -0.88 28.18
CA VAL A 401 -8.14 -1.34 29.09
C VAL A 401 -7.51 -1.65 30.43
N ALA A 402 -7.98 -0.99 31.50
CA ALA A 402 -7.53 -1.29 32.86
C ALA A 402 -7.79 -2.78 33.19
N GLU A 403 -6.91 -3.36 34.00
CA GLU A 403 -7.01 -4.74 34.44
C GLU A 403 -8.35 -4.97 35.14
N VAL A 404 -9.09 -5.99 34.70
CA VAL A 404 -10.36 -6.36 35.35
C VAL A 404 -10.20 -7.72 36.00
N GLU A 405 -10.46 -7.75 37.30
CA GLU A 405 -10.49 -8.97 38.08
C GLU A 405 -11.53 -9.95 37.49
N GLY A 406 -11.10 -11.17 37.15
CA GLY A 406 -11.96 -12.16 36.48
C GLY A 406 -11.94 -12.13 34.94
N ASN A 407 -11.04 -11.35 34.34
CA ASN A 407 -10.68 -11.32 32.92
C ASN A 407 -11.75 -10.99 31.87
N PRO A 408 -12.55 -9.92 32.05
CA PRO A 408 -13.29 -9.30 30.95
C PRO A 408 -12.50 -8.30 30.09
N GLY A 409 -11.27 -7.94 30.48
CA GLY A 409 -10.45 -6.94 29.79
C GLY A 409 -9.99 -7.34 28.37
N TYR A 410 -9.74 -8.62 28.10
CA TYR A 410 -9.22 -9.06 26.79
C TYR A 410 -10.29 -9.07 25.69
N GLY A 411 -11.50 -9.52 26.00
CA GLY A 411 -12.63 -9.44 25.07
C GLY A 411 -13.03 -7.99 24.79
N LEU A 412 -12.99 -7.15 25.82
CA LEU A 412 -13.29 -5.72 25.73
C LEU A 412 -12.25 -4.95 24.90
N GLY A 413 -10.96 -5.21 25.09
CA GLY A 413 -9.90 -4.58 24.30
C GLY A 413 -10.08 -4.82 22.81
N ARG A 414 -10.23 -6.08 22.39
CA ARG A 414 -10.52 -6.41 20.98
C ARG A 414 -11.85 -5.83 20.49
N ALA A 415 -12.88 -5.84 21.33
CA ALA A 415 -14.19 -5.31 20.95
C ALA A 415 -14.15 -3.80 20.72
N ILE A 416 -13.39 -3.05 21.54
CA ILE A 416 -13.16 -1.61 21.35
C ILE A 416 -12.21 -1.36 20.17
N GLU A 417 -11.17 -2.17 19.96
CA GLU A 417 -10.31 -2.08 18.76
C GLU A 417 -11.09 -2.30 17.47
N GLY A 418 -12.13 -3.15 17.50
CA GLY A 418 -13.07 -3.35 16.40
C GLY A 418 -14.07 -2.21 16.20
N LEU A 419 -14.23 -1.31 17.19
CA LEU A 419 -14.94 -0.06 16.97
C LEU A 419 -14.02 0.83 16.12
N ASP A 420 -14.49 1.24 14.94
CA ASP A 420 -13.79 2.23 14.12
C ASP A 420 -13.81 3.60 14.81
N LEU A 421 -13.03 3.76 15.89
CA LEU A 421 -12.94 4.98 16.68
C LEU A 421 -12.15 6.06 15.93
N ARG A 422 -11.34 5.70 14.92
CA ARG A 422 -10.66 6.69 14.07
C ARG A 422 -11.66 7.54 13.31
N SER A 423 -12.79 6.95 12.90
CA SER A 423 -13.87 7.70 12.25
C SER A 423 -14.45 8.82 13.12
N CYS A 424 -14.22 8.81 14.43
CA CYS A 424 -14.68 9.88 15.33
C CYS A 424 -13.84 11.15 15.25
N ARG A 425 -12.71 11.12 14.53
CA ARG A 425 -11.83 12.27 14.38
C ARG A 425 -11.67 12.64 12.90
N ALA A 426 -12.19 13.81 12.53
CA ALA A 426 -12.10 14.31 11.16
C ALA A 426 -10.69 14.85 10.80
N GLU A 427 -9.94 15.32 11.79
CA GLU A 427 -8.63 15.97 11.61
C GLU A 427 -7.47 15.12 12.17
N PRO A 428 -6.26 15.22 11.61
CA PRO A 428 -5.08 14.51 12.14
C PRO A 428 -4.76 14.85 13.60
N GLY A 429 -4.16 13.91 14.32
CA GLY A 429 -3.58 14.10 15.66
C GLY A 429 -4.09 13.12 16.72
N VAL A 430 -3.76 13.39 17.99
CA VAL A 430 -3.99 12.46 19.11
C VAL A 430 -5.02 13.01 20.11
N SER A 431 -5.96 12.18 20.55
CA SER A 431 -6.89 12.46 21.66
C SER A 431 -6.72 11.39 22.73
N GLU A 432 -6.49 11.80 23.97
CA GLU A 432 -6.57 10.93 25.14
C GLU A 432 -7.97 11.10 25.76
N LEU A 433 -8.74 10.03 25.76
CA LEU A 433 -10.08 10.00 26.32
C LEU A 433 -10.09 9.12 27.56
N ARG A 434 -10.79 9.55 28.58
CA ARG A 434 -11.16 8.73 29.73
C ARG A 434 -12.60 8.33 29.57
N ALA A 435 -12.82 7.02 29.51
CA ALA A 435 -14.16 6.49 29.41
C ALA A 435 -14.48 5.65 30.66
N ARG A 436 -15.71 5.80 31.14
CA ARG A 436 -16.30 5.06 32.27
C ARG A 436 -17.66 4.55 31.84
N TRP A 437 -18.01 3.34 32.27
CA TRP A 437 -19.32 2.75 32.00
C TRP A 437 -19.58 1.62 32.98
N SER A 438 -20.84 1.17 33.05
CA SER A 438 -21.20 -0.07 33.72
C SER A 438 -21.57 -1.12 32.69
N VAL A 439 -21.16 -2.36 32.93
CA VAL A 439 -21.58 -3.53 32.14
C VAL A 439 -22.68 -4.22 32.92
N THR A 440 -23.85 -4.36 32.30
CA THR A 440 -24.99 -5.05 32.92
C THR A 440 -24.72 -6.55 33.07
N PRO A 441 -25.53 -7.30 33.85
CA PRO A 441 -25.39 -8.76 33.94
C PRO A 441 -25.56 -9.50 32.61
N THR A 442 -26.20 -8.87 31.62
CA THR A 442 -26.35 -9.40 30.27
C THR A 442 -25.22 -8.95 29.33
N GLY A 443 -24.34 -8.04 29.74
CA GLY A 443 -23.25 -7.55 28.88
C GLY A 443 -23.61 -6.35 28.00
N ALA A 444 -24.72 -5.66 28.27
CA ALA A 444 -24.97 -4.33 27.71
C ALA A 444 -24.13 -3.28 28.46
N LEU A 445 -23.77 -2.18 27.78
CA LEU A 445 -23.14 -1.04 28.43
C LEU A 445 -24.21 -0.02 28.84
N ASP A 446 -24.13 0.43 30.08
CA ASP A 446 -24.94 1.51 30.66
C ASP A 446 -24.01 2.59 31.22
N GLU A 447 -24.58 3.78 31.51
CA GLU A 447 -23.87 4.89 32.17
C GLU A 447 -22.55 5.28 31.48
N VAL A 448 -22.52 5.24 30.14
CA VAL A 448 -21.31 5.54 29.37
C VAL A 448 -21.00 7.04 29.44
N VAL A 449 -19.84 7.35 29.99
CA VAL A 449 -19.25 8.69 30.11
C VAL A 449 -17.91 8.68 29.41
N VAL A 450 -17.68 9.65 28.52
CA VAL A 450 -16.41 9.84 27.79
C VAL A 450 -15.99 11.29 27.94
N GLU A 451 -14.77 11.51 28.43
CA GLU A 451 -14.21 12.82 28.76
C GLU A 451 -12.77 12.93 28.22
N GLY A 452 -12.25 14.15 28.03
CA GLY A 452 -10.84 14.40 27.70
C GLY A 452 -10.55 14.80 26.25
N GLY A 453 -11.47 14.56 25.32
CA GLY A 453 -11.41 15.08 23.95
C GLY A 453 -12.38 16.23 23.71
N ASP A 454 -12.44 16.69 22.45
CA ASP A 454 -13.43 17.67 22.01
C ASP A 454 -14.84 17.08 22.09
N GLU A 455 -15.86 17.92 22.27
CA GLU A 455 -17.25 17.48 22.51
C GLU A 455 -17.77 16.54 21.41
N ALA A 456 -17.45 16.84 20.14
CA ALA A 456 -17.82 16.00 18.99
C ALA A 456 -17.15 14.62 19.03
N VAL A 457 -15.86 14.56 19.41
CA VAL A 457 -15.11 13.29 19.54
C VAL A 457 -15.68 12.47 20.69
N ASN A 458 -15.92 13.10 21.85
CA ASN A 458 -16.49 12.43 23.03
C ASN A 458 -17.88 11.85 22.71
N ALA A 459 -18.74 12.63 22.03
CA ALA A 459 -20.08 12.19 21.64
C ALA A 459 -20.04 11.01 20.66
N CYS A 460 -19.16 11.04 19.65
CA CYS A 460 -19.00 9.94 18.71
C CYS A 460 -18.50 8.66 19.39
N VAL A 461 -17.46 8.77 20.23
CA VAL A 461 -16.89 7.62 20.95
C VAL A 461 -17.91 7.05 21.92
N LYS A 462 -18.64 7.91 22.65
CA LYS A 462 -19.74 7.50 23.52
C LYS A 462 -20.79 6.70 22.75
N ALA A 463 -21.26 7.20 21.61
CA ALA A 463 -22.27 6.51 20.81
C ALA A 463 -21.78 5.12 20.32
N LYS A 464 -20.51 5.01 19.91
CA LYS A 464 -19.92 3.72 19.52
C LYS A 464 -19.78 2.75 20.69
N LEU A 465 -19.43 3.24 21.88
CA LEU A 465 -19.37 2.45 23.11
C LEU A 465 -20.77 2.00 23.57
N GLU A 466 -21.78 2.86 23.53
CA GLU A 466 -23.17 2.49 23.89
C GLU A 466 -23.76 1.43 22.95
N ALA A 467 -23.32 1.42 21.69
CA ALA A 467 -23.68 0.39 20.71
C ALA A 467 -22.94 -0.95 20.94
N LEU A 468 -21.85 -0.94 21.73
CA LEU A 468 -21.05 -2.13 21.98
C LEU A 468 -21.88 -3.17 22.74
N ARG A 469 -21.74 -4.42 22.34
CA ARG A 469 -22.34 -5.57 23.03
C ARG A 469 -21.23 -6.47 23.51
N LEU A 470 -21.25 -6.83 24.80
CA LEU A 470 -20.24 -7.65 25.43
C LEU A 470 -20.83 -9.01 25.88
N PRO A 471 -19.97 -10.03 26.05
CA PRO A 471 -20.33 -11.22 26.81
C PRO A 471 -20.71 -10.87 28.25
N CYS A 472 -21.53 -11.72 28.87
CA CYS A 472 -21.94 -11.52 30.26
C CYS A 472 -20.71 -11.56 31.18
N PRO A 473 -20.52 -10.56 32.05
CA PRO A 473 -19.46 -10.58 33.04
C PRO A 473 -19.63 -11.75 34.03
N PRO A 474 -18.55 -12.47 34.39
CA PRO A 474 -18.65 -13.64 35.27
C PRO A 474 -19.12 -13.30 36.69
N GLY A 475 -18.85 -12.07 37.16
CA GLY A 475 -19.23 -11.55 38.48
C GLY A 475 -20.59 -10.85 38.53
N GLY A 476 -21.35 -10.80 37.43
CA GLY A 476 -22.53 -9.92 37.33
C GLY A 476 -22.13 -8.49 36.98
N ALA A 477 -22.99 -7.50 37.26
CA ALA A 477 -22.75 -6.13 36.83
C ALA A 477 -21.39 -5.58 37.31
N GLN A 478 -20.66 -4.90 36.43
CA GLN A 478 -19.31 -4.41 36.71
C GLN A 478 -19.12 -2.98 36.24
N ALA A 479 -18.58 -2.12 37.09
CA ALA A 479 -18.14 -0.78 36.70
C ALA A 479 -16.75 -0.85 36.06
N MET A 480 -16.56 -0.09 34.99
CA MET A 480 -15.38 -0.12 34.15
C MET A 480 -14.84 1.29 33.94
N SER A 481 -13.52 1.40 33.83
CA SER A 481 -12.86 2.62 33.38
C SER A 481 -11.67 2.28 32.50
N THR A 482 -11.47 3.04 31.43
CA THR A 482 -10.38 2.85 30.47
C THR A 482 -9.83 4.20 30.02
N ALA A 483 -8.58 4.20 29.58
CA ALA A 483 -8.04 5.27 28.75
C ALA A 483 -8.06 4.82 27.28
N ILE A 484 -8.56 5.68 26.38
CA ILE A 484 -8.59 5.45 24.93
C ILE A 484 -7.71 6.51 24.27
N CYS A 485 -6.65 6.09 23.60
CA CYS A 485 -5.84 6.98 22.77
C CYS A 485 -6.24 6.78 21.30
N ILE A 486 -6.80 7.82 20.68
CA ILE A 486 -7.16 7.83 19.25
C ILE A 486 -6.11 8.65 18.53
N ALA A 487 -5.39 8.02 17.60
CA ALA A 487 -4.48 8.68 16.67
C ALA A 487 -5.00 8.47 15.23
N ASN A 488 -5.10 9.57 14.47
CA ASN A 488 -5.43 9.57 13.04
C ASN A 488 -4.28 10.13 12.23
#